data_AF-A0A1D6K093-F1
#
_entry.id   AF-A0A1D6K093-F1
#
_cell.length_a   1.000
_cell.length_b   1.000
_cell.length_c   1.000
_cell.angle_alpha   90.00
_cell.angle_beta   90.00
_cell.angle_gamma   90.00
#
_symmetry.space_group_name_H-M   'P 1'
#
loop_
_entity.id
_entity.type
_entity.pdbx_description
1 polymer ?
#
loop_
_entity_poly.entity_id
_entity_poly.type
_entity_poly.pdbx_seq_one_letter_code
_entity_poly.pdbx_strand_id
1 'polypeptide(L)'
;MTEQPVAADRRARQHRPPQLLVLPVFFLFLVAPCALFLFRSSDLALIPRIRIEFDRREALSIAPTNVPTPAQPVPLPSPPPPSPAPPPPGPAADDDEERRRLPPPRQLTDPPYSLGPTVDYDARRAQWLRDNPRFPAFVAPGRPRVLVVTGSSPRRCSDPDGEHLLLRAFKNKADYCRVHGFDIFYSTAVLDAELSGFWSKLPLLRTLMLAHPETELLWWVDSDVIFTDMLFEPPWDKYAAHNLVLPGSEEKVYTVKSWIGINAGSFIIRNCQWSLDLLDALARIGPRGPVREMYGRVISETLSDRQPYEACDQSALVYLLITERGRWGDKTFLESSYCLSGFWAYIVDKFEEMRRDSTTPPEPGRERWPLTTHFMGCKPCGGKDSTYDAAWCRRSMERALNFGDDQILNLYGFQHKSLNTTAVRRVRNDTGGPLDTGDEELGRLLHPTFRAANL
;
A
#
# COMPACT_ATOMS: atom_id res chain seq x y z
N MET A 1 38.21 -16.09 72.06
CA MET A 1 38.79 -14.75 72.33
C MET A 1 40.04 -14.64 71.47
N THR A 2 40.20 -13.75 70.50
CA THR A 2 39.39 -12.61 70.05
C THR A 2 39.97 -12.20 68.69
N GLU A 3 39.08 -11.81 67.78
CA GLU A 3 39.22 -10.85 66.66
C GLU A 3 40.57 -10.71 65.88
N GLN A 4 40.51 -11.04 64.59
CA GLN A 4 40.66 -10.14 63.41
C GLN A 4 41.04 -8.63 63.65
N PRO A 5 41.41 -7.80 62.64
CA PRO A 5 41.68 -8.05 61.21
C PRO A 5 42.72 -7.09 60.51
N VAL A 6 42.90 -7.28 59.19
CA VAL A 6 42.87 -6.27 58.09
C VAL A 6 44.04 -5.31 57.75
N ALA A 7 44.24 -5.25 56.41
CA ALA A 7 44.72 -4.19 55.51
C ALA A 7 46.20 -3.82 55.47
N ALA A 8 46.81 -4.15 54.32
CA ALA A 8 47.93 -3.43 53.75
C ALA A 8 47.41 -2.47 52.67
N ASP A 9 47.78 -1.19 52.77
CA ASP A 9 47.62 -0.19 51.72
C ASP A 9 48.93 0.57 51.51
N ARG A 10 49.27 0.73 50.21
CA ARG A 10 50.04 1.80 49.55
C ARG A 10 51.51 2.10 49.90
N ARG A 11 52.31 2.11 48.82
CA ARG A 11 53.11 3.23 48.20
C ARG A 11 54.37 2.64 47.57
N ALA A 12 55.02 3.18 46.52
CA ALA A 12 54.78 4.21 45.52
C ALA A 12 56.03 4.20 44.61
N ARG A 13 55.91 4.64 43.35
CA ARG A 13 56.94 5.33 42.53
C ARG A 13 56.19 5.89 41.31
N GLN A 14 55.64 7.11 41.33
CA GLN A 14 56.30 8.41 41.17
C GLN A 14 57.35 8.47 40.05
N HIS A 15 56.93 9.01 38.90
CA HIS A 15 57.65 10.06 38.18
C HIS A 15 56.63 11.02 37.55
N ARG A 16 56.91 12.33 37.64
CA ARG A 16 56.10 13.47 37.18
C ARG A 16 57.10 14.57 36.73
N PRO A 17 56.63 15.66 36.08
CA PRO A 17 56.57 15.94 34.64
C PRO A 17 57.59 17.06 34.24
N PRO A 18 57.60 17.61 33.01
CA PRO A 18 56.82 18.84 32.69
C PRO A 18 56.38 18.87 31.19
N GLN A 19 55.66 19.82 30.57
CA GLN A 19 55.10 21.13 30.90
C GLN A 19 53.98 21.41 29.86
N LEU A 20 52.93 22.11 30.29
CA LEU A 20 51.84 22.62 29.47
C LEU A 20 52.33 23.49 28.31
N LEU A 21 51.75 23.28 27.12
CA LEU A 21 51.55 24.33 26.13
C LEU A 21 50.05 24.54 25.98
N VAL A 22 49.55 25.61 26.58
CA VAL A 22 48.18 26.12 26.44
C VAL A 22 48.26 27.30 25.48
N LEU A 23 47.64 27.18 24.30
CA LEU A 23 47.14 28.25 23.42
C LEU A 23 46.60 27.63 22.10
N PRO A 24 45.58 28.20 21.45
CA PRO A 24 44.18 27.94 21.74
C PRO A 24 43.46 27.23 20.57
N VAL A 25 42.47 26.39 20.89
CA VAL A 25 41.54 25.70 19.96
C VAL A 25 40.61 26.66 19.21
N PHE A 26 40.91 27.96 19.19
CA PHE A 26 40.06 28.99 18.56
C PHE A 26 40.32 29.21 17.06
N PHE A 27 41.37 28.62 16.49
CA PHE A 27 41.71 28.83 15.06
C PHE A 27 41.39 27.65 14.13
N LEU A 28 40.87 26.54 14.64
CA LEU A 28 40.45 25.38 13.84
C LEU A 28 38.94 25.32 13.56
N PHE A 29 38.15 26.26 14.10
CA PHE A 29 36.70 26.36 13.87
C PHE A 29 36.25 27.62 13.12
N LEU A 30 37.17 28.44 12.61
CA LEU A 30 36.82 29.70 11.90
C LEU A 30 37.36 29.83 10.48
N VAL A 31 38.16 28.88 9.96
CA VAL A 31 38.66 28.93 8.57
C VAL A 31 38.18 27.75 7.71
N ALA A 32 37.51 26.76 8.30
CA ALA A 32 36.89 25.65 7.56
C ALA A 32 35.48 25.91 6.98
N PRO A 33 34.70 26.95 7.36
CA PRO A 33 33.47 27.30 6.62
C PRO A 33 33.67 28.39 5.56
N CYS A 34 34.80 29.10 5.53
CA CYS A 34 34.97 30.26 4.64
C CYS A 34 35.53 29.93 3.24
N ALA A 35 35.84 28.67 2.93
CA ALA A 35 36.24 28.25 1.58
C ALA A 35 35.08 27.69 0.73
N LEU A 36 33.85 27.63 1.24
CA LEU A 36 32.67 27.17 0.49
C LEU A 36 31.63 28.27 0.21
N PHE A 37 31.92 29.53 0.57
CA PHE A 37 31.01 30.67 0.37
C PHE A 37 31.66 31.86 -0.36
N LEU A 38 32.53 31.59 -1.32
CA LEU A 38 33.04 32.58 -2.28
C LEU A 38 32.92 32.11 -3.74
N PHE A 39 31.76 31.58 -4.11
CA PHE A 39 31.28 31.71 -5.49
C PHE A 39 30.06 32.63 -5.51
N ARG A 40 30.38 33.93 -5.64
CA ARG A 40 29.44 34.92 -6.14
C ARG A 40 28.99 34.48 -7.54
N SER A 41 27.71 34.15 -7.65
CA SER A 41 26.79 34.67 -8.67
C SER A 41 27.41 34.98 -10.03
N SER A 42 27.55 33.95 -10.87
CA SER A 42 27.45 33.97 -12.34
C SER A 42 27.32 32.50 -12.75
N ASP A 43 26.36 32.16 -13.60
CA ASP A 43 26.06 30.80 -14.10
C ASP A 43 25.00 29.97 -13.33
N LEU A 44 23.87 30.62 -13.01
CA LEU A 44 22.57 29.94 -12.96
C LEU A 44 21.99 29.84 -14.38
N ALA A 45 22.61 29.06 -15.26
CA ALA A 45 22.10 28.83 -16.61
C ALA A 45 22.51 27.47 -17.17
N LEU A 46 22.35 26.38 -16.40
CA LEU A 46 22.43 25.00 -16.92
C LEU A 46 21.72 24.03 -15.96
N ILE A 47 20.40 24.20 -15.85
CA ILE A 47 19.50 23.12 -15.38
C ILE A 47 18.72 22.70 -16.63
N PRO A 48 18.71 21.40 -17.03
CA PRO A 48 17.93 20.98 -18.18
C PRO A 48 16.44 21.17 -17.85
N ARG A 49 15.84 22.23 -18.39
CA ARG A 49 14.39 22.41 -18.41
C ARG A 49 13.83 21.34 -19.35
N ILE A 50 13.16 20.33 -18.79
CA ILE A 50 12.31 19.45 -19.58
C ILE A 50 11.17 20.33 -20.12
N ARG A 51 11.27 20.71 -21.39
CA ARG A 51 10.20 21.39 -22.12
C ARG A 51 9.33 20.29 -22.71
N ILE A 52 8.14 20.10 -22.13
CA ILE A 52 7.09 19.31 -22.77
C ILE A 52 6.47 20.21 -23.84
N GLU A 53 6.87 20.02 -25.10
CA GLU A 53 6.17 20.60 -26.25
C GLU A 53 4.94 19.73 -26.54
N PHE A 54 3.75 20.28 -26.31
CA PHE A 54 2.54 19.77 -26.93
C PHE A 54 2.56 20.16 -28.40
N ASP A 55 2.49 19.18 -29.30
CA ASP A 55 2.36 19.43 -30.73
C ASP A 55 1.05 20.17 -31.00
N ARG A 56 1.17 21.49 -31.19
CA ARG A 56 0.06 22.41 -31.43
C ARG A 56 -0.14 22.54 -32.93
N ARG A 57 -0.41 21.42 -33.60
CA ARG A 57 -0.84 21.38 -35.00
C ARG A 57 -2.14 20.60 -35.12
N GLU A 58 -3.20 21.15 -34.53
CA GLU A 58 -4.59 20.98 -34.99
C GLU A 58 -5.52 21.83 -34.10
N ALA A 59 -5.35 23.15 -34.13
CA ALA A 59 -6.42 24.05 -33.74
C ALA A 59 -6.13 25.46 -34.26
N LEU A 60 -7.10 25.98 -35.02
CA LEU A 60 -7.26 27.36 -35.52
C LEU A 60 -6.66 27.65 -36.90
N SER A 61 -7.51 27.54 -37.92
CA SER A 61 -7.50 28.48 -39.04
C SER A 61 -8.93 28.68 -39.57
N ILE A 62 -9.52 29.83 -39.24
CA ILE A 62 -10.70 30.37 -39.91
C ILE A 62 -10.23 31.47 -40.87
N ALA A 63 -10.57 31.29 -42.16
CA ALA A 63 -10.74 32.25 -43.28
C ALA A 63 -9.50 33.01 -43.82
N PRO A 64 -9.42 33.38 -45.13
CA PRO A 64 -10.54 33.70 -46.04
C PRO A 64 -10.50 33.10 -47.46
N THR A 65 -11.63 33.32 -48.15
CA THR A 65 -11.99 33.09 -49.56
C THR A 65 -10.88 33.29 -50.59
N ASN A 66 -10.71 32.29 -51.48
CA ASN A 66 -10.25 32.48 -52.87
C ASN A 66 -10.81 31.38 -53.80
N VAL A 67 -11.17 31.79 -55.01
CA VAL A 67 -11.88 31.07 -56.09
C VAL A 67 -11.05 29.90 -56.66
N PRO A 68 -11.66 28.77 -57.10
CA PRO A 68 -10.91 27.59 -57.55
C PRO A 68 -10.47 27.67 -59.02
N THR A 69 -9.24 27.23 -59.29
CA THR A 69 -8.73 26.90 -60.64
C THR A 69 -8.63 25.36 -60.74
N PRO A 70 -8.99 24.71 -61.87
CA PRO A 70 -9.04 23.25 -61.93
C PRO A 70 -7.63 22.65 -62.07
N ALA A 71 -7.26 21.77 -61.13
CA ALA A 71 -6.00 21.02 -61.14
C ALA A 71 -6.14 19.70 -61.92
N GLN A 72 -5.10 19.36 -62.69
CA GLN A 72 -4.91 18.08 -63.37
C GLN A 72 -4.66 16.93 -62.36
N PRO A 73 -4.86 15.66 -62.74
CA PRO A 73 -4.68 14.52 -61.84
C PRO A 73 -3.19 14.23 -61.60
N VAL A 74 -2.76 14.26 -60.34
CA VAL A 74 -1.45 13.77 -59.89
C VAL A 74 -1.60 12.32 -59.43
N PRO A 75 -0.67 11.39 -59.75
CA PRO A 75 -0.76 10.00 -59.31
C PRO A 75 -0.54 9.87 -57.79
N LEU A 76 -1.28 8.96 -57.15
CA LEU A 76 -1.13 8.61 -55.74
C LEU A 76 0.28 8.09 -55.42
N PRO A 77 0.91 8.52 -54.30
CA PRO A 77 2.15 7.92 -53.84
C PRO A 77 1.90 6.52 -53.26
N SER A 78 2.83 5.61 -53.51
CA SER A 78 2.82 4.24 -53.00
C SER A 78 2.90 4.22 -51.46
N PRO A 79 2.26 3.24 -50.79
CA PRO A 79 2.34 3.13 -49.33
C PRO A 79 3.79 2.83 -48.89
N PRO A 80 4.21 3.34 -47.71
CA PRO A 80 5.53 3.04 -47.17
C PRO A 80 5.65 1.54 -46.83
N PRO A 81 6.87 0.97 -46.87
CA PRO A 81 7.08 -0.42 -46.47
C PRO A 81 6.71 -0.61 -44.99
N PRO A 82 6.18 -1.79 -44.61
CA PRO A 82 5.82 -2.06 -43.24
C PRO A 82 7.05 -1.99 -42.34
N SER A 83 6.91 -1.32 -41.19
CA SER A 83 7.92 -1.34 -40.12
C SER A 83 8.27 -2.78 -39.75
N PRO A 84 9.54 -3.10 -39.46
CA PRO A 84 9.91 -4.42 -38.99
C PRO A 84 9.10 -4.75 -37.74
N ALA A 85 8.53 -5.95 -37.71
CA ALA A 85 7.82 -6.44 -36.55
C ALA A 85 8.71 -6.33 -35.30
N PRO A 86 8.15 -5.93 -34.15
CA PRO A 86 8.90 -5.98 -32.90
C PRO A 86 9.45 -7.41 -32.73
N PRO A 87 10.67 -7.57 -32.17
CA PRO A 87 11.21 -8.89 -31.91
C PRO A 87 10.18 -9.68 -31.09
N PRO A 88 10.02 -11.00 -31.35
CA PRO A 88 9.12 -11.82 -30.55
C PRO A 88 9.48 -11.62 -29.08
N PRO A 89 8.48 -11.61 -28.17
CA PRO A 89 8.79 -11.60 -26.74
C PRO A 89 9.79 -12.71 -26.49
N GLY A 90 10.96 -12.35 -25.94
CA GLY A 90 11.93 -13.34 -25.51
C GLY A 90 11.22 -14.36 -24.62
N PRO A 91 11.69 -15.62 -24.59
CA PRO A 91 11.05 -16.65 -23.78
C PRO A 91 10.79 -16.06 -22.40
N ALA A 92 9.54 -16.12 -21.95
CA ALA A 92 9.19 -15.85 -20.56
C ALA A 92 10.25 -16.56 -19.73
N ALA A 93 10.93 -15.83 -18.83
CA ALA A 93 11.94 -16.43 -17.97
C ALA A 93 11.38 -17.74 -17.44
N ASP A 94 12.03 -18.85 -17.80
CA ASP A 94 11.54 -20.21 -17.61
C ASP A 94 11.06 -20.36 -16.15
N ASP A 95 9.76 -20.62 -15.96
CA ASP A 95 9.22 -21.01 -14.65
C ASP A 95 10.01 -22.22 -14.08
N ASP A 96 10.63 -23.01 -14.96
CA ASP A 96 11.49 -24.14 -14.65
C ASP A 96 12.89 -23.77 -14.14
N GLU A 97 13.48 -22.64 -14.55
CA GLU A 97 14.81 -22.23 -14.08
C GLU A 97 14.73 -21.66 -12.66
N GLU A 98 13.62 -21.00 -12.31
CA GLU A 98 13.39 -20.46 -10.97
C GLU A 98 12.85 -21.52 -10.00
N ARG A 99 12.02 -22.47 -10.47
CA ARG A 99 11.68 -23.69 -9.69
C ARG A 99 12.93 -24.46 -9.26
N ARG A 100 13.99 -24.46 -10.08
CA ARG A 100 15.30 -25.05 -9.74
C ARG A 100 16.10 -24.27 -8.67
N ARG A 101 15.76 -23.00 -8.40
CA ARG A 101 16.48 -22.15 -7.43
C ARG A 101 15.79 -22.03 -6.06
N LEU A 102 14.54 -22.45 -5.93
CA LEU A 102 13.83 -22.38 -4.66
C LEU A 102 14.31 -23.51 -3.71
N PRO A 103 14.46 -23.24 -2.39
CA PRO A 103 14.82 -24.26 -1.41
C PRO A 103 13.77 -25.38 -1.41
N PRO A 104 14.12 -26.65 -1.14
CA PRO A 104 13.16 -27.75 -1.17
C PRO A 104 11.92 -27.46 -0.31
N PRO A 105 10.71 -27.89 -0.72
CA PRO A 105 9.51 -27.67 0.07
C PRO A 105 9.62 -28.28 1.47
N ARG A 106 9.04 -27.60 2.47
CA ARG A 106 9.09 -28.03 3.87
C ARG A 106 8.34 -29.35 4.06
N GLN A 107 9.01 -30.32 4.66
CA GLN A 107 8.45 -31.61 5.01
C GLN A 107 7.74 -31.55 6.37
N LEU A 108 6.79 -32.46 6.60
CA LEU A 108 6.07 -32.55 7.87
C LEU A 108 6.97 -32.96 9.06
N THR A 109 8.12 -33.57 8.77
CA THR A 109 9.13 -33.96 9.76
C THR A 109 10.09 -32.85 10.13
N ASP A 110 10.08 -31.74 9.38
CA ASP A 110 10.95 -30.60 9.65
C ASP A 110 10.47 -29.85 10.90
N PRO A 111 11.36 -29.12 11.60
CA PRO A 111 10.94 -28.22 12.67
C PRO A 111 9.90 -27.20 12.18
N PRO A 112 8.99 -26.72 13.05
CA PRO A 112 8.04 -25.68 12.68
C PRO A 112 8.75 -24.44 12.13
N TYR A 113 8.20 -23.87 11.05
CA TYR A 113 8.70 -22.63 10.46
C TYR A 113 8.58 -21.46 11.47
N SER A 114 9.50 -20.49 11.37
CA SER A 114 9.54 -19.28 12.19
C SER A 114 9.85 -18.08 11.32
N LEU A 115 9.12 -16.97 11.51
CA LEU A 115 9.38 -15.68 10.83
C LEU A 115 10.62 -14.95 11.38
N GLY A 116 11.24 -15.48 12.42
CA GLY A 116 12.41 -14.92 13.09
C GLY A 116 12.37 -15.13 14.60
N PRO A 117 13.42 -14.67 15.30
CA PRO A 117 13.51 -14.82 16.76
C PRO A 117 12.33 -14.16 17.48
N THR A 118 11.90 -14.76 18.59
CA THR A 118 10.92 -14.14 19.50
C THR A 118 11.46 -12.83 20.05
N VAL A 119 10.61 -11.83 20.14
CA VAL A 119 10.93 -10.48 20.64
C VAL A 119 9.98 -10.16 21.78
N ASP A 120 10.48 -9.53 22.86
CA ASP A 120 9.65 -8.85 23.87
C ASP A 120 9.41 -7.41 23.41
N TYR A 121 8.37 -7.22 22.59
CA TYR A 121 8.27 -6.08 21.70
C TYR A 121 7.59 -4.87 22.33
N ASP A 122 6.49 -5.03 23.07
CA ASP A 122 5.71 -3.88 23.59
C ASP A 122 6.54 -3.00 24.53
N ALA A 123 7.32 -3.60 25.45
CA ALA A 123 8.19 -2.86 26.35
C ALA A 123 9.28 -2.10 25.59
N ARG A 124 9.85 -2.71 24.56
CA ARG A 124 10.88 -2.10 23.69
C ARG A 124 10.32 -0.96 22.86
N ARG A 125 9.14 -1.16 22.25
CA ARG A 125 8.45 -0.14 21.47
C ARG A 125 8.08 1.06 22.34
N ALA A 126 7.55 0.82 23.53
CA ALA A 126 7.23 1.88 24.49
C ALA A 126 8.47 2.68 24.93
N GLN A 127 9.60 2.00 25.16
CA GLN A 127 10.87 2.68 25.46
C GLN A 127 11.34 3.51 24.26
N TRP A 128 11.32 2.95 23.06
CA TRP A 128 11.74 3.65 21.84
C TRP A 128 10.90 4.91 21.61
N LEU A 129 9.57 4.85 21.78
CA LEU A 129 8.68 6.00 21.62
C LEU A 129 8.97 7.12 22.64
N ARG A 130 9.31 6.77 23.89
CA ARG A 130 9.75 7.75 24.90
C ARG A 130 11.06 8.44 24.52
N ASP A 131 12.00 7.67 23.98
CA ASP A 131 13.32 8.19 23.60
C ASP A 131 13.29 8.96 22.27
N ASN A 132 12.23 8.81 21.46
CA ASN A 132 12.09 9.38 20.13
C ASN A 132 10.79 10.21 19.96
N PRO A 133 10.58 11.28 20.75
CA PRO A 133 9.32 12.05 20.75
C PRO A 133 9.00 12.75 19.42
N ARG A 134 9.98 12.88 18.53
CA ARG A 134 9.79 13.42 17.15
C ARG A 134 9.03 12.46 16.23
N PHE A 135 8.85 11.21 16.63
CA PHE A 135 8.16 10.16 15.86
C PHE A 135 7.00 9.59 16.68
N PRO A 136 5.93 10.38 16.92
CA PRO A 136 4.82 9.91 17.74
C PRO A 136 3.99 8.84 17.01
N ALA A 137 3.50 7.88 17.78
CA ALA A 137 2.57 6.84 17.33
C ALA A 137 1.18 7.37 16.95
N PHE A 138 0.83 8.57 17.43
CA PHE A 138 -0.40 9.27 17.11
C PHE A 138 -0.05 10.65 16.56
N VAL A 139 -0.60 10.99 15.40
CA VAL A 139 -0.32 12.27 14.72
C VAL A 139 -1.26 13.38 15.18
N ALA A 140 -2.38 13.02 15.81
CA ALA A 140 -3.31 13.93 16.48
C ALA A 140 -4.07 13.14 17.57
N PRO A 141 -4.79 13.79 18.50
CA PRO A 141 -5.62 13.09 19.48
C PRO A 141 -6.58 12.10 18.79
N GLY A 142 -6.54 10.82 19.20
CA GLY A 142 -7.36 9.75 18.61
C GLY A 142 -6.93 9.29 17.21
N ARG A 143 -5.94 9.94 16.57
CA ARG A 143 -5.53 9.65 15.19
C ARG A 143 -4.18 8.93 15.12
N PRO A 144 -4.16 7.61 14.89
CA PRO A 144 -2.92 6.83 14.84
C PRO A 144 -2.08 7.18 13.62
N ARG A 145 -0.76 6.95 13.70
CA ARG A 145 0.11 6.90 12.54
C ARG A 145 -0.13 5.57 11.81
N VAL A 146 -0.52 5.66 10.54
CA VAL A 146 -0.89 4.51 9.70
C VAL A 146 0.14 4.34 8.59
N LEU A 147 0.63 3.11 8.43
CA LEU A 147 1.42 2.67 7.28
C LEU A 147 0.56 1.74 6.40
N VAL A 148 0.17 2.22 5.23
CA VAL A 148 -0.50 1.40 4.21
C VAL A 148 0.55 0.55 3.51
N VAL A 149 0.36 -0.77 3.52
CA VAL A 149 1.30 -1.74 2.94
C VAL A 149 0.60 -2.45 1.79
N THR A 150 1.23 -2.46 0.63
CA THR A 150 0.77 -3.20 -0.55
C THR A 150 1.96 -3.77 -1.29
N GLY A 151 1.72 -4.58 -2.31
CA GLY A 151 2.79 -5.11 -3.13
C GLY A 151 2.31 -5.96 -4.27
N SER A 152 3.23 -6.30 -5.16
CA SER A 152 3.02 -7.19 -6.29
C SER A 152 4.24 -8.08 -6.48
N SER A 153 4.09 -9.09 -7.34
CA SER A 153 5.21 -9.96 -7.71
C SER A 153 6.35 -9.13 -8.34
N PRO A 154 7.63 -9.45 -8.06
CA PRO A 154 8.76 -8.90 -8.85
C PRO A 154 8.73 -9.35 -10.30
N ARG A 155 8.04 -10.45 -10.59
CA ARG A 155 7.96 -11.01 -11.95
C ARG A 155 6.98 -10.20 -12.78
N ARG A 156 7.31 -10.09 -14.06
CA ARG A 156 6.39 -9.53 -15.05
C ARG A 156 5.07 -10.29 -15.04
N CYS A 157 3.98 -9.55 -15.16
CA CYS A 157 2.67 -10.11 -15.38
C CYS A 157 2.64 -10.96 -16.65
N SER A 158 1.89 -12.06 -16.57
CA SER A 158 1.62 -12.92 -17.72
C SER A 158 0.66 -12.25 -18.71
N ASP A 159 -0.25 -11.40 -18.20
CA ASP A 159 -1.06 -10.48 -18.98
C ASP A 159 -0.31 -9.15 -19.17
N PRO A 160 0.01 -8.72 -20.41
CA PRO A 160 0.71 -7.46 -20.67
C PRO A 160 0.01 -6.22 -20.10
N ASP A 161 -1.32 -6.22 -20.03
CA ASP A 161 -2.10 -5.09 -19.50
C ASP A 161 -2.11 -5.08 -17.95
N GLY A 162 -1.73 -6.20 -17.32
CA GLY A 162 -1.73 -6.35 -15.87
C GLY A 162 -0.79 -5.39 -15.17
N GLU A 163 0.39 -5.15 -15.74
CA GLU A 163 1.35 -4.18 -15.22
C GLU A 163 0.76 -2.77 -15.18
N HIS A 164 0.01 -2.39 -16.22
CA HIS A 164 -0.63 -1.09 -16.29
C HIS A 164 -1.72 -0.94 -15.23
N LEU A 165 -2.52 -1.99 -15.00
CA LEU A 165 -3.51 -2.01 -13.93
C LEU A 165 -2.86 -1.89 -12.55
N LEU A 166 -1.75 -2.61 -12.30
CA LEU A 166 -1.01 -2.55 -11.03
C LEU A 166 -0.45 -1.14 -10.78
N LEU A 167 0.11 -0.49 -11.80
CA LEU A 167 0.58 0.88 -11.72
C LEU A 167 -0.56 1.85 -11.36
N ARG A 168 -1.70 1.73 -12.04
CA ARG A 168 -2.87 2.57 -11.75
C ARG A 168 -3.45 2.31 -10.36
N ALA A 169 -3.46 1.05 -9.92
CA ALA A 169 -3.88 0.68 -8.57
C ALA A 169 -2.92 1.21 -7.49
N PHE A 170 -1.62 1.29 -7.77
CA PHE A 170 -0.67 1.95 -6.88
C PHE A 170 -0.91 3.46 -6.83
N LYS A 171 -1.07 4.14 -7.98
CA LYS A 171 -1.43 5.56 -8.02
C LYS A 171 -2.67 5.85 -7.17
N ASN A 172 -3.72 5.04 -7.32
CA ASN A 172 -4.95 5.16 -6.52
C ASN A 172 -4.67 5.14 -5.00
N LYS A 173 -3.86 4.18 -4.52
CA LYS A 173 -3.46 4.09 -3.11
C LYS A 173 -2.59 5.27 -2.69
N ALA A 174 -1.66 5.70 -3.54
CA ALA A 174 -0.81 6.85 -3.28
C ALA A 174 -1.61 8.16 -3.17
N ASP A 175 -2.64 8.33 -4.01
CA ASP A 175 -3.54 9.48 -3.94
C ASP A 175 -4.37 9.46 -2.63
N TYR A 176 -4.95 8.31 -2.26
CA TYR A 176 -5.65 8.16 -0.98
C TYR A 176 -4.74 8.45 0.22
N CYS A 177 -3.54 7.84 0.27
CA CYS A 177 -2.58 8.07 1.34
C CYS A 177 -2.12 9.53 1.39
N ARG A 178 -1.93 10.18 0.22
CA ARG A 178 -1.61 11.62 0.16
C ARG A 178 -2.73 12.44 0.76
N VAL A 179 -3.97 12.19 0.35
CA VAL A 179 -5.14 12.88 0.91
C VAL A 179 -5.12 12.75 2.43
N HIS A 180 -5.09 11.51 2.94
CA HIS A 180 -5.21 11.18 4.36
C HIS A 180 -3.95 11.38 5.21
N GLY A 181 -2.81 11.71 4.61
CA GLY A 181 -1.54 11.84 5.34
C GLY A 181 -1.07 10.53 5.96
N PHE A 182 -1.33 9.40 5.28
CA PHE A 182 -0.80 8.09 5.65
C PHE A 182 0.53 7.84 4.93
N ASP A 183 1.40 7.07 5.57
CA ASP A 183 2.58 6.53 4.93
C ASP A 183 2.18 5.36 4.02
N ILE A 184 2.96 5.12 2.96
CA ILE A 184 2.73 3.99 2.05
C ILE A 184 4.02 3.23 1.77
N PHE A 185 3.97 1.90 1.83
CA PHE A 185 5.04 1.01 1.44
C PHE A 185 4.58 0.06 0.34
N TYR A 186 5.29 0.05 -0.79
CA TYR A 186 5.03 -0.85 -1.92
C TYR A 186 6.17 -1.86 -2.03
N SER A 187 5.88 -3.14 -1.79
CA SER A 187 6.87 -4.21 -1.98
C SER A 187 6.78 -4.84 -3.36
N THR A 188 7.92 -4.98 -4.02
CA THR A 188 8.12 -5.89 -5.15
C THR A 188 9.07 -7.04 -4.79
N ALA A 189 9.34 -7.26 -3.51
CA ALA A 189 10.32 -8.25 -3.05
C ALA A 189 9.64 -9.46 -2.41
N VAL A 190 10.16 -10.65 -2.71
CA VAL A 190 9.85 -11.88 -1.98
C VAL A 190 10.90 -12.04 -0.88
N LEU A 191 10.52 -11.76 0.37
CA LEU A 191 11.43 -11.79 1.51
C LEU A 191 11.73 -13.22 2.00
N ASP A 192 10.84 -14.16 1.70
CA ASP A 192 10.95 -15.54 2.13
C ASP A 192 10.43 -16.48 1.04
N ALA A 193 11.25 -17.47 0.67
CA ALA A 193 10.94 -18.41 -0.41
C ALA A 193 9.95 -19.52 -0.01
N GLU A 194 9.77 -19.79 1.28
CA GLU A 194 8.78 -20.75 1.79
C GLU A 194 7.38 -20.12 1.88
N LEU A 195 7.31 -18.84 2.24
CA LEU A 195 6.07 -18.05 2.31
C LEU A 195 5.78 -17.29 1.02
N SER A 196 5.54 -18.05 -0.05
CA SER A 196 5.25 -17.53 -1.40
C SER A 196 3.78 -17.11 -1.62
N GLY A 197 3.52 -16.29 -2.64
CA GLY A 197 2.17 -15.92 -3.07
C GLY A 197 1.47 -15.04 -2.04
N PHE A 198 0.20 -15.33 -1.72
CA PHE A 198 -0.57 -14.57 -0.73
C PHE A 198 0.04 -14.60 0.68
N TRP A 199 0.90 -15.57 0.99
CA TRP A 199 1.61 -15.67 2.27
C TRP A 199 2.77 -14.69 2.43
N SER A 200 3.24 -14.08 1.33
CA SER A 200 4.40 -13.15 1.35
C SER A 200 4.17 -11.89 2.18
N LYS A 201 2.90 -11.57 2.48
CA LYS A 201 2.53 -10.45 3.35
C LYS A 201 3.00 -10.63 4.80
N LEU A 202 3.07 -11.87 5.31
CA LEU A 202 3.48 -12.14 6.71
C LEU A 202 4.91 -11.68 7.02
N PRO A 203 5.97 -12.16 6.31
CA PRO A 203 7.33 -11.73 6.59
C PRO A 203 7.53 -10.23 6.37
N LEU A 204 6.82 -9.65 5.40
CA LEU A 204 6.85 -8.21 5.14
C LEU A 204 6.24 -7.42 6.31
N LEU A 205 5.04 -7.77 6.76
CA LEU A 205 4.38 -7.10 7.89
C LEU A 205 5.22 -7.20 9.16
N ARG A 206 5.78 -8.38 9.48
CA ARG A 206 6.67 -8.53 10.63
C ARG A 206 7.89 -7.62 10.52
N THR A 207 8.52 -7.57 9.34
CA THR A 207 9.70 -6.73 9.11
C THR A 207 9.37 -5.25 9.29
N LEU A 208 8.25 -4.79 8.72
CA LEU A 208 7.82 -3.40 8.84
C LEU A 208 7.41 -3.04 10.28
N MET A 209 6.73 -3.93 11.00
CA MET A 209 6.40 -3.73 12.42
C MET A 209 7.67 -3.44 13.23
N LEU A 210 8.69 -4.28 13.09
CA LEU A 210 9.95 -4.16 13.84
C LEU A 210 10.80 -2.97 13.40
N ALA A 211 10.74 -2.59 12.11
CA ALA A 211 11.50 -1.47 11.56
C ALA A 211 10.88 -0.10 11.84
N HIS A 212 9.56 -0.05 12.04
CA HIS A 212 8.78 1.18 12.23
C HIS A 212 8.04 1.20 13.57
N PRO A 213 8.75 1.29 14.72
CA PRO A 213 8.12 1.36 16.04
C PRO A 213 7.20 2.58 16.21
N GLU A 214 7.39 3.65 15.42
CA GLU A 214 6.51 4.81 15.36
C GLU A 214 5.15 4.52 14.71
N THR A 215 5.03 3.50 13.87
CA THR A 215 3.75 3.14 13.26
C THR A 215 2.86 2.49 14.31
N GLU A 216 1.64 2.99 14.50
CA GLU A 216 0.67 2.39 15.41
C GLU A 216 -0.15 1.30 14.71
N LEU A 217 -0.56 1.56 13.47
CA LEU A 217 -1.36 0.65 12.66
C LEU A 217 -0.70 0.41 11.30
N LEU A 218 -0.57 -0.86 10.91
CA LEU A 218 -0.27 -1.25 9.54
C LEU A 218 -1.59 -1.62 8.86
N TRP A 219 -1.84 -1.07 7.69
CA TRP A 219 -3.01 -1.40 6.88
C TRP A 219 -2.55 -2.15 5.64
N TRP A 220 -2.70 -3.47 5.64
CA TRP A 220 -2.45 -4.28 4.45
C TRP A 220 -3.58 -4.06 3.45
N VAL A 221 -3.22 -3.77 2.20
CA VAL A 221 -4.15 -3.58 1.08
C VAL A 221 -3.62 -4.32 -0.15
N ASP A 222 -4.32 -5.37 -0.59
CA ASP A 222 -3.96 -6.15 -1.77
C ASP A 222 -3.87 -5.25 -3.02
N SER A 223 -3.06 -5.68 -4.00
CA SER A 223 -2.84 -4.90 -5.22
C SER A 223 -4.12 -4.63 -6.02
N ASP A 224 -5.10 -5.55 -5.94
CA ASP A 224 -6.40 -5.53 -6.63
C ASP A 224 -7.54 -4.97 -5.75
N VAL A 225 -7.22 -4.35 -4.61
CA VAL A 225 -8.12 -3.50 -3.85
C VAL A 225 -7.96 -2.05 -4.31
N ILE A 226 -9.06 -1.41 -4.71
CA ILE A 226 -9.09 -0.02 -5.18
C ILE A 226 -9.85 0.83 -4.17
N PHE A 227 -9.27 1.95 -3.73
CA PHE A 227 -9.99 2.96 -2.97
C PHE A 227 -10.99 3.65 -3.89
N THR A 228 -12.27 3.52 -3.56
CA THR A 228 -13.34 4.13 -4.34
C THR A 228 -13.98 5.30 -3.63
N ASP A 229 -13.93 5.42 -2.30
CA ASP A 229 -14.23 6.66 -1.57
C ASP A 229 -12.91 7.32 -1.12
N MET A 230 -12.55 8.45 -1.71
CA MET A 230 -11.30 9.15 -1.42
C MET A 230 -11.37 10.03 -0.17
N LEU A 231 -12.57 10.27 0.36
CA LEU A 231 -12.84 11.17 1.48
C LEU A 231 -13.03 10.44 2.81
N PHE A 232 -13.51 9.20 2.75
CA PHE A 232 -13.75 8.41 3.94
C PHE A 232 -12.44 8.11 4.68
N GLU A 233 -12.40 8.49 5.96
CA GLU A 233 -11.35 8.10 6.90
C GLU A 233 -11.92 7.05 7.88
N PRO A 234 -11.23 5.92 8.12
CA PRO A 234 -11.70 4.93 9.08
C PRO A 234 -11.92 5.49 10.49
N PRO A 235 -12.96 5.03 11.22
CA PRO A 235 -13.30 5.54 12.54
C PRO A 235 -12.35 4.97 13.62
N TRP A 236 -11.13 5.51 13.72
CA TRP A 236 -10.04 4.95 14.55
C TRP A 236 -10.41 4.66 16.00
N ASP A 237 -11.21 5.52 16.63
CA ASP A 237 -11.66 5.34 18.02
C ASP A 237 -12.45 4.04 18.23
N LYS A 238 -13.19 3.60 17.20
CA LYS A 238 -13.92 2.31 17.20
C LYS A 238 -12.97 1.11 17.40
N TYR A 239 -11.71 1.25 16.98
CA TYR A 239 -10.71 0.18 17.00
C TYR A 239 -9.74 0.28 18.18
N ALA A 240 -9.91 1.26 19.07
CA ALA A 240 -8.95 1.53 20.15
C ALA A 240 -8.64 0.30 21.03
N ALA A 241 -9.64 -0.56 21.29
CA ALA A 241 -9.49 -1.75 22.13
C ALA A 241 -8.97 -3.01 21.36
N HIS A 242 -8.86 -2.93 20.04
CA HIS A 242 -8.58 -4.06 19.15
C HIS A 242 -7.19 -3.95 18.53
N ASN A 243 -6.63 -5.09 18.14
CA ASN A 243 -5.33 -5.20 17.50
C ASN A 243 -5.44 -5.65 16.03
N LEU A 244 -6.56 -6.24 15.63
CA LEU A 244 -6.83 -6.66 14.27
C LEU A 244 -8.23 -6.19 13.86
N VAL A 245 -8.37 -5.60 12.69
CA VAL A 245 -9.66 -5.20 12.10
C VAL A 245 -9.77 -5.84 10.74
N LEU A 246 -10.80 -6.66 10.57
CA LEU A 246 -11.07 -7.41 9.34
C LEU A 246 -12.45 -7.06 8.80
N PRO A 247 -12.63 -6.95 7.48
CA PRO A 247 -13.96 -6.99 6.88
C PRO A 247 -14.57 -8.36 7.18
N GLY A 248 -15.76 -8.41 7.78
CA GLY A 248 -16.40 -9.68 8.12
C GLY A 248 -17.58 -9.55 9.09
N SER A 249 -18.13 -10.69 9.52
CA SER A 249 -19.17 -10.73 10.54
C SER A 249 -19.01 -11.90 11.51
N GLU A 250 -19.39 -11.70 12.77
CA GLU A 250 -19.30 -12.74 13.80
C GLU A 250 -20.11 -13.99 13.43
N GLU A 251 -21.31 -13.81 12.89
CA GLU A 251 -22.16 -14.92 12.47
C GLU A 251 -21.45 -15.79 11.43
N LYS A 252 -20.85 -15.19 10.40
CA LYS A 252 -20.17 -15.96 9.35
C LYS A 252 -18.92 -16.66 9.86
N VAL A 253 -18.17 -16.04 10.76
CA VAL A 253 -16.91 -16.60 11.29
C VAL A 253 -17.17 -17.66 12.35
N TYR A 254 -17.95 -17.34 13.39
CA TYR A 254 -18.06 -18.18 14.58
C TYR A 254 -19.25 -19.13 14.56
N THR A 255 -20.33 -18.78 13.86
CA THR A 255 -21.53 -19.64 13.75
C THR A 255 -21.48 -20.49 12.50
N VAL A 256 -21.40 -19.87 11.32
CA VAL A 256 -21.39 -20.57 10.03
C VAL A 256 -20.05 -21.25 9.78
N LYS A 257 -18.94 -20.66 10.27
CA LYS A 257 -17.57 -21.13 10.00
C LYS A 257 -17.21 -21.09 8.52
N SER A 258 -17.61 -20.00 7.85
CA SER A 258 -17.36 -19.81 6.43
C SER A 258 -15.95 -19.26 6.18
N TRP A 259 -15.26 -19.79 5.17
CA TRP A 259 -13.92 -19.29 4.80
C TRP A 259 -13.94 -17.88 4.19
N ILE A 260 -15.10 -17.41 3.75
CA ILE A 260 -15.37 -16.04 3.30
C ILE A 260 -16.09 -15.21 4.39
N GLY A 261 -16.09 -15.69 5.64
CA GLY A 261 -16.60 -14.93 6.79
C GLY A 261 -15.76 -13.70 7.11
N ILE A 262 -14.51 -13.67 6.64
CA ILE A 262 -13.65 -12.50 6.59
C ILE A 262 -13.04 -12.32 5.19
N ASN A 263 -12.44 -11.15 4.94
CA ASN A 263 -11.53 -10.96 3.81
C ASN A 263 -10.13 -10.53 4.30
N ALA A 264 -9.08 -11.21 3.84
CA ALA A 264 -7.69 -10.93 4.24
C ALA A 264 -6.91 -10.05 3.23
N GLY A 265 -7.60 -9.44 2.27
CA GLY A 265 -7.02 -8.55 1.28
C GLY A 265 -7.03 -7.08 1.65
N SER A 266 -7.82 -6.67 2.64
CA SER A 266 -7.75 -5.32 3.22
C SER A 266 -8.01 -5.41 4.71
N PHE A 267 -6.99 -5.21 5.54
CA PHE A 267 -7.11 -5.33 6.99
C PHE A 267 -6.12 -4.44 7.73
N ILE A 268 -6.47 -4.07 8.95
CA ILE A 268 -5.65 -3.21 9.80
C ILE A 268 -5.13 -4.04 10.97
N ILE A 269 -3.83 -3.95 11.25
CA ILE A 269 -3.17 -4.67 12.33
C ILE A 269 -2.30 -3.71 13.15
N ARG A 270 -2.42 -3.77 14.48
CA ARG A 270 -1.68 -2.91 15.41
C ARG A 270 -0.23 -3.36 15.53
N ASN A 271 0.68 -2.42 15.66
CA ASN A 271 2.09 -2.70 15.90
C ASN A 271 2.34 -3.02 17.38
N CYS A 272 2.11 -4.27 17.78
CA CYS A 272 2.24 -4.75 19.15
C CYS A 272 2.65 -6.24 19.21
N GLN A 273 3.00 -6.71 20.40
CA GLN A 273 3.40 -8.11 20.65
C GLN A 273 2.34 -9.11 20.18
N TRP A 274 1.06 -8.84 20.49
CA TRP A 274 -0.05 -9.71 20.10
C TRP A 274 -0.09 -9.96 18.58
N SER A 275 0.23 -8.92 17.79
CA SER A 275 0.23 -9.04 16.33
C SER A 275 1.42 -9.85 15.82
N LEU A 276 2.60 -9.71 16.44
CA LEU A 276 3.76 -10.56 16.13
C LEU A 276 3.44 -12.03 16.43
N ASP A 277 2.79 -12.30 17.57
CA ASP A 277 2.40 -13.65 17.96
C ASP A 277 1.36 -14.25 16.99
N LEU A 278 0.43 -13.44 16.48
CA LEU A 278 -0.54 -13.87 15.45
C LEU A 278 0.17 -14.19 14.13
N LEU A 279 1.10 -13.34 13.69
CA LEU A 279 1.88 -13.59 12.47
C LEU A 279 2.70 -14.88 12.59
N ASP A 280 3.29 -15.15 13.75
CA ASP A 280 4.02 -16.40 14.03
C ASP A 280 3.09 -17.63 14.01
N ALA A 281 1.85 -17.51 14.49
CA ALA A 281 0.87 -18.58 14.41
C ALA A 281 0.45 -18.89 12.97
N LEU A 282 0.16 -17.85 12.17
CA LEU A 282 -0.18 -18.01 10.75
C LEU A 282 1.00 -18.57 9.94
N ALA A 283 2.23 -18.15 10.24
CA ALA A 283 3.41 -18.56 9.49
C ALA A 283 3.74 -20.05 9.62
N ARG A 284 3.19 -20.76 10.59
CA ARG A 284 3.33 -22.23 10.70
C ARG A 284 2.49 -22.97 9.65
N ILE A 285 1.46 -22.33 9.13
CA ILE A 285 0.51 -22.89 8.16
C ILE A 285 0.98 -22.64 6.73
N GLY A 286 1.61 -21.49 6.49
CA GLY A 286 1.98 -21.00 5.17
C GLY A 286 3.13 -21.66 4.39
N PRO A 287 4.07 -22.46 4.94
CA PRO A 287 5.22 -22.96 4.18
C PRO A 287 4.80 -23.87 3.02
N ARG A 288 5.26 -23.56 1.81
CA ARG A 288 4.89 -24.28 0.58
C ARG A 288 5.20 -25.79 0.65
N GLY A 289 4.37 -26.59 -0.04
CA GLY A 289 4.51 -28.05 -0.13
C GLY A 289 3.69 -28.80 0.94
N PRO A 290 4.19 -29.95 1.44
CA PRO A 290 3.43 -30.86 2.30
C PRO A 290 2.75 -30.21 3.51
N VAL A 291 3.39 -29.23 4.15
CA VAL A 291 2.82 -28.48 5.29
C VAL A 291 1.56 -27.73 4.88
N ARG A 292 1.64 -26.85 3.87
CA ARG A 292 0.49 -26.06 3.40
C ARG A 292 -0.62 -26.93 2.81
N GLU A 293 -0.28 -28.04 2.16
CA GLU A 293 -1.25 -29.03 1.66
C GLU A 293 -2.00 -29.72 2.80
N MET A 294 -1.27 -30.19 3.83
CA MET A 294 -1.86 -30.81 5.02
C MET A 294 -2.82 -29.85 5.71
N TYR A 295 -2.39 -28.61 5.99
CA TYR A 295 -3.27 -27.62 6.60
C TYR A 295 -4.46 -27.26 5.69
N GLY A 296 -4.27 -27.26 4.37
CA GLY A 296 -5.37 -27.09 3.42
C GLY A 296 -6.49 -28.10 3.62
N ARG A 297 -6.13 -29.38 3.86
CA ARG A 297 -7.09 -30.44 4.19
C ARG A 297 -7.76 -30.21 5.56
N VAL A 298 -6.97 -29.99 6.61
CA VAL A 298 -7.47 -29.77 7.98
C VAL A 298 -8.44 -28.58 8.05
N ILE A 299 -8.08 -27.47 7.38
CA ILE A 299 -8.91 -26.27 7.33
C ILE A 299 -10.22 -26.55 6.58
N SER A 300 -10.18 -27.30 5.47
CA SER A 300 -11.39 -27.69 4.74
C SER A 300 -12.31 -28.62 5.49
N GLU A 301 -11.80 -29.46 6.39
CA GLU A 301 -12.62 -30.28 7.29
C GLU A 301 -13.28 -29.43 8.39
N THR A 302 -12.71 -28.26 8.71
CA THR A 302 -13.18 -27.37 9.77
C THR A 302 -14.19 -26.33 9.26
N LEU A 303 -14.02 -25.84 8.02
CA LEU A 303 -14.81 -24.75 7.46
C LEU A 303 -15.96 -25.27 6.59
N SER A 304 -17.11 -24.60 6.64
CA SER A 304 -18.37 -25.10 6.07
C SER A 304 -18.41 -25.19 4.55
N ASP A 305 -17.65 -24.32 3.86
CA ASP A 305 -17.82 -24.00 2.44
C ASP A 305 -16.48 -23.87 1.69
N ARG A 306 -15.41 -24.47 2.25
CA ARG A 306 -14.06 -24.41 1.66
C ARG A 306 -13.65 -25.74 1.03
N GLN A 307 -13.39 -25.71 -0.27
CA GLN A 307 -12.85 -26.87 -1.01
C GLN A 307 -11.42 -27.25 -0.58
N PRO A 308 -11.00 -28.53 -0.67
CA PRO A 308 -9.75 -29.05 -0.11
C PRO A 308 -8.51 -28.74 -0.98
N TYR A 309 -8.28 -27.46 -1.27
CA TYR A 309 -7.02 -26.98 -1.88
C TYR A 309 -6.04 -26.47 -0.82
N GLU A 310 -4.80 -26.20 -1.23
CA GLU A 310 -3.72 -25.68 -0.36
C GLU A 310 -4.20 -24.54 0.55
N ALA A 311 -3.69 -24.49 1.79
CA ALA A 311 -4.04 -23.42 2.71
C ALA A 311 -3.72 -22.03 2.13
N CYS A 312 -4.69 -21.11 2.25
CA CYS A 312 -4.50 -19.68 2.01
C CYS A 312 -4.58 -18.91 3.33
N ASP A 313 -3.93 -17.76 3.38
CA ASP A 313 -3.84 -16.87 4.53
C ASP A 313 -5.22 -16.51 5.11
N GLN A 314 -6.20 -16.22 4.25
CA GLN A 314 -7.58 -15.95 4.69
C GLN A 314 -8.20 -17.13 5.44
N SER A 315 -8.18 -18.32 4.83
CA SER A 315 -8.77 -19.51 5.44
C SER A 315 -8.04 -19.95 6.71
N ALA A 316 -6.72 -19.76 6.76
CA ALA A 316 -5.92 -20.02 7.94
C ALA A 316 -6.26 -19.05 9.09
N LEU A 317 -6.50 -17.78 8.79
CA LEU A 317 -6.92 -16.80 9.79
C LEU A 317 -8.32 -17.13 10.34
N VAL A 318 -9.28 -17.47 9.48
CA VAL A 318 -10.61 -17.95 9.92
C VAL A 318 -10.46 -19.18 10.82
N TYR A 319 -9.63 -20.15 10.42
CA TYR A 319 -9.37 -21.34 11.21
C TYR A 319 -8.85 -21.00 12.61
N LEU A 320 -7.83 -20.14 12.73
CA LEU A 320 -7.29 -19.71 14.03
C LEU A 320 -8.32 -18.96 14.88
N LEU A 321 -9.13 -18.08 14.27
CA LEU A 321 -10.20 -17.38 14.99
C LEU A 321 -11.23 -18.35 15.58
N ILE A 322 -11.55 -19.44 14.87
CA ILE A 322 -12.50 -20.45 15.33
C ILE A 322 -11.88 -21.35 16.40
N THR A 323 -10.69 -21.91 16.15
CA THR A 323 -10.08 -22.95 16.99
C THR A 323 -9.35 -22.38 18.22
N GLU A 324 -8.89 -21.13 18.13
CA GLU A 324 -8.19 -20.42 19.20
C GLU A 324 -8.92 -19.10 19.56
N ARG A 325 -10.27 -19.10 19.54
CA ARG A 325 -11.08 -17.89 19.82
C ARG A 325 -10.68 -17.18 21.12
N GLY A 326 -10.41 -17.94 22.19
CA GLY A 326 -10.01 -17.37 23.48
C GLY A 326 -8.65 -16.65 23.45
N ARG A 327 -7.82 -16.89 22.42
CA ARG A 327 -6.52 -16.24 22.25
C ARG A 327 -6.59 -15.02 21.33
N TRP A 328 -7.42 -15.08 20.28
CA TRP A 328 -7.43 -14.08 19.21
C TRP A 328 -8.71 -13.26 19.11
N GLY A 329 -9.85 -13.81 19.52
CA GLY A 329 -11.18 -13.26 19.30
C GLY A 329 -11.36 -11.88 19.92
N ASP A 330 -11.04 -11.71 21.20
CA ASP A 330 -11.28 -10.47 21.96
C ASP A 330 -10.50 -9.25 21.44
N LYS A 331 -9.43 -9.49 20.66
CA LYS A 331 -8.62 -8.43 20.04
C LYS A 331 -8.86 -8.27 18.54
N THR A 332 -9.79 -9.05 17.98
CA THR A 332 -10.17 -9.00 16.57
C THR A 332 -11.54 -8.36 16.42
N PHE A 333 -11.59 -7.24 15.68
CA PHE A 333 -12.82 -6.57 15.30
C PHE A 333 -13.26 -7.01 13.90
N LEU A 334 -14.50 -7.46 13.76
CA LEU A 334 -15.10 -7.80 12.47
C LEU A 334 -15.97 -6.62 11.99
N GLU A 335 -15.41 -5.86 11.05
CA GLU A 335 -16.02 -4.65 10.49
C GLU A 335 -17.02 -5.00 9.38
N SER A 336 -18.23 -4.50 9.55
CA SER A 336 -19.35 -4.66 8.62
C SER A 336 -20.14 -3.38 8.37
N SER A 337 -19.79 -2.27 9.02
CA SER A 337 -20.48 -0.98 8.90
C SER A 337 -20.06 -0.17 7.67
N TYR A 338 -18.95 -0.54 7.04
CA TYR A 338 -18.51 0.02 5.75
C TYR A 338 -17.67 -0.99 4.96
N CYS A 339 -17.44 -0.71 3.69
CA CYS A 339 -16.71 -1.57 2.76
C CYS A 339 -15.18 -1.48 2.94
N LEU A 340 -14.64 -1.98 4.07
CA LEU A 340 -13.19 -2.17 4.23
C LEU A 340 -12.61 -3.12 3.16
N SER A 341 -13.42 -4.06 2.67
CA SER A 341 -13.21 -4.84 1.44
C SER A 341 -14.55 -5.08 0.75
N GLY A 342 -14.95 -4.22 -0.19
CA GLY A 342 -16.21 -4.37 -0.94
C GLY A 342 -16.10 -5.33 -2.13
N PHE A 343 -16.99 -6.33 -2.24
CA PHE A 343 -16.94 -7.27 -3.37
C PHE A 343 -17.39 -6.60 -4.69
N TRP A 344 -16.44 -6.49 -5.61
CA TRP A 344 -16.56 -5.67 -6.82
C TRP A 344 -17.80 -5.97 -7.67
N ALA A 345 -18.17 -7.25 -7.83
CA ALA A 345 -19.27 -7.66 -8.71
C ALA A 345 -20.63 -7.10 -8.29
N TYR A 346 -20.81 -6.71 -7.01
CA TYR A 346 -22.05 -6.07 -6.52
C TYR A 346 -22.00 -4.54 -6.50
N ILE A 347 -20.86 -3.96 -6.86
CA ILE A 347 -20.53 -2.55 -6.70
C ILE A 347 -20.42 -1.86 -8.06
N VAL A 348 -19.63 -2.42 -8.99
CA VAL A 348 -19.14 -1.68 -10.17
C VAL A 348 -20.23 -1.21 -11.14
N ASP A 349 -21.36 -1.89 -11.18
CA ASP A 349 -22.50 -1.52 -12.02
C ASP A 349 -23.36 -0.40 -11.42
N LYS A 350 -23.13 -0.04 -10.15
CA LYS A 350 -23.86 1.00 -9.43
C LYS A 350 -23.12 2.34 -9.41
N PHE A 351 -21.90 2.43 -9.96
CA PHE A 351 -21.11 3.66 -9.90
C PHE A 351 -21.81 4.87 -10.54
N GLU A 352 -22.52 4.68 -11.64
CA GLU A 352 -23.30 5.76 -12.26
C GLU A 352 -24.48 6.23 -11.38
N GLU A 353 -25.11 5.32 -10.63
CA GLU A 353 -26.15 5.65 -9.64
C GLU A 353 -25.53 6.43 -8.48
N MET A 354 -24.45 5.92 -7.89
CA MET A 354 -23.74 6.57 -6.78
C MET A 354 -23.29 8.00 -7.13
N ARG A 355 -22.78 8.21 -8.36
CA ARG A 355 -22.42 9.55 -8.86
C ARG A 355 -23.60 10.51 -8.91
N ARG A 356 -24.77 10.04 -9.35
CA ARG A 356 -25.99 10.85 -9.42
C ARG A 356 -26.53 11.18 -8.03
N ASP A 357 -26.56 10.19 -7.15
CA ASP A 357 -27.14 10.32 -5.81
C ASP A 357 -26.26 11.13 -4.85
N SER A 358 -24.95 11.20 -5.10
CA SER A 358 -24.16 12.45 -5.29
C SER A 358 -24.58 13.74 -4.57
N THR A 359 -25.78 14.19 -4.91
CA THR A 359 -26.33 15.51 -4.56
C THR A 359 -27.42 15.47 -3.48
N THR A 360 -27.80 14.30 -2.98
CA THR A 360 -28.89 14.12 -2.01
C THR A 360 -28.35 13.70 -0.62
N PRO A 361 -28.79 14.30 0.50
CA PRO A 361 -28.36 13.89 1.84
C PRO A 361 -28.65 12.40 2.10
N PRO A 362 -27.73 11.65 2.73
CA PRO A 362 -27.92 10.21 2.95
C PRO A 362 -29.05 9.95 3.94
N GLU A 363 -29.84 8.90 3.69
CA GLU A 363 -30.70 8.31 4.72
C GLU A 363 -29.83 7.67 5.82
N PRO A 364 -30.25 7.71 7.10
CA PRO A 364 -29.53 7.07 8.18
C PRO A 364 -29.33 5.57 7.90
N GLY A 365 -28.07 5.11 7.79
CA GLY A 365 -27.72 3.69 7.65
C GLY A 365 -27.48 3.18 6.23
N ARG A 366 -27.55 4.02 5.19
CA ARG A 366 -27.15 3.64 3.82
C ARG A 366 -25.71 4.07 3.54
N GLU A 367 -24.79 3.11 3.37
CA GLU A 367 -23.44 3.41 2.85
C GLU A 367 -23.58 3.86 1.39
N ARG A 368 -23.39 5.17 1.16
CA ARG A 368 -23.59 5.80 -0.16
C ARG A 368 -22.54 5.36 -1.17
N TRP A 369 -21.34 5.10 -0.68
CA TRP A 369 -20.13 4.94 -1.46
C TRP A 369 -19.22 3.95 -0.76
N PRO A 370 -18.81 2.84 -1.40
CA PRO A 370 -17.94 1.87 -0.75
C PRO A 370 -16.53 2.47 -0.61
N LEU A 371 -15.95 2.40 0.60
CA LEU A 371 -14.56 2.80 0.83
C LEU A 371 -13.62 2.11 -0.16
N THR A 372 -13.71 0.78 -0.25
CA THR A 372 -12.92 -0.01 -1.19
C THR A 372 -13.76 -0.88 -2.10
N THR A 373 -13.27 -1.09 -3.31
CA THR A 373 -13.76 -2.08 -4.27
C THR A 373 -12.63 -3.10 -4.51
N HIS A 374 -12.84 -4.35 -4.10
CA HIS A 374 -11.84 -5.42 -4.13
C HIS A 374 -12.18 -6.45 -5.23
N PHE A 375 -11.27 -6.56 -6.20
CA PHE A 375 -11.38 -7.41 -7.39
C PHE A 375 -10.99 -8.88 -7.15
N MET A 376 -11.53 -9.44 -6.07
CA MET A 376 -11.37 -10.85 -5.71
C MET A 376 -11.66 -11.75 -6.90
N GLY A 377 -10.72 -12.65 -7.20
CA GLY A 377 -10.85 -13.64 -8.27
C GLY A 377 -10.49 -13.15 -9.68
N CYS A 378 -10.17 -11.86 -9.87
CA CYS A 378 -9.85 -11.31 -11.19
C CYS A 378 -8.41 -11.53 -11.67
N LYS A 379 -7.44 -11.63 -10.74
CA LYS A 379 -6.02 -11.86 -11.03
C LYS A 379 -5.48 -10.92 -12.14
N PRO A 380 -5.41 -9.59 -11.90
CA PRO A 380 -5.10 -8.61 -12.95
C PRO A 380 -3.74 -8.82 -13.63
N CYS A 381 -2.79 -9.46 -12.95
CA CYS A 381 -1.46 -9.81 -13.48
C CYS A 381 -1.47 -11.10 -14.35
N GLY A 382 -2.66 -11.66 -14.59
CA GLY A 382 -2.91 -12.94 -15.22
C GLY A 382 -2.78 -14.13 -14.25
N GLY A 383 -3.00 -15.33 -14.79
CA GLY A 383 -3.00 -16.58 -14.04
C GLY A 383 -4.10 -17.52 -14.51
N LYS A 384 -3.84 -18.83 -14.49
CA LYS A 384 -4.79 -19.86 -14.93
C LYS A 384 -6.00 -20.02 -13.99
N ASP A 385 -5.88 -19.48 -12.77
CA ASP A 385 -6.86 -19.65 -11.69
C ASP A 385 -7.78 -18.43 -11.52
N SER A 386 -7.94 -17.59 -12.56
CA SER A 386 -8.96 -16.54 -12.55
C SER A 386 -10.35 -17.16 -12.48
N THR A 387 -11.20 -16.62 -11.61
CA THR A 387 -12.61 -17.06 -11.47
C THR A 387 -13.51 -16.38 -12.48
N TYR A 388 -13.12 -15.20 -12.95
CA TYR A 388 -13.95 -14.33 -13.80
C TYR A 388 -13.28 -14.08 -15.16
N ASP A 389 -14.10 -13.70 -16.14
CA ASP A 389 -13.63 -13.28 -17.46
C ASP A 389 -12.65 -12.09 -17.33
N ALA A 390 -11.46 -12.25 -17.90
CA ALA A 390 -10.38 -11.27 -17.77
C ALA A 390 -10.77 -9.90 -18.33
N ALA A 391 -11.56 -9.87 -19.42
CA ALA A 391 -11.98 -8.62 -20.04
C ALA A 391 -13.02 -7.89 -19.19
N TRP A 392 -13.96 -8.62 -18.56
CA TRP A 392 -14.91 -8.04 -17.60
C TRP A 392 -14.21 -7.50 -16.36
N CYS A 393 -13.26 -8.26 -15.80
CA CYS A 393 -12.42 -7.80 -14.69
C CYS A 393 -11.65 -6.52 -15.03
N ARG A 394 -10.93 -6.50 -16.15
CA ARG A 394 -10.16 -5.33 -16.60
C ARG A 394 -11.04 -4.10 -16.74
N ARG A 395 -12.12 -4.18 -17.51
CA ARG A 395 -13.04 -3.05 -17.71
C ARG A 395 -13.62 -2.55 -16.38
N SER A 396 -13.95 -3.46 -15.46
CA SER A 396 -14.51 -3.11 -14.17
C SER A 396 -13.48 -2.48 -13.22
N MET A 397 -12.22 -2.94 -13.25
CA MET A 397 -11.10 -2.31 -12.55
C MET A 397 -10.84 -0.90 -13.06
N GLU A 398 -10.82 -0.71 -14.38
CA GLU A 398 -10.65 0.61 -14.99
C GLU A 398 -11.76 1.58 -14.58
N ARG A 399 -13.01 1.11 -14.53
CA ARG A 399 -14.15 1.88 -14.03
C ARG A 399 -13.99 2.29 -12.57
N ALA A 400 -13.59 1.36 -11.70
CA ALA A 400 -13.35 1.65 -10.28
C ALA A 400 -12.20 2.65 -10.08
N LEU A 401 -11.12 2.49 -10.85
CA LEU A 401 -9.98 3.43 -10.87
C LEU A 401 -10.43 4.82 -11.30
N ASN A 402 -11.20 4.94 -12.39
CA ASN A 402 -11.71 6.23 -12.87
C ASN A 402 -12.70 6.87 -11.89
N PHE A 403 -13.49 6.04 -11.20
CA PHE A 403 -14.47 6.49 -10.21
C PHE A 403 -13.81 7.08 -8.95
N GLY A 404 -12.72 6.47 -8.48
CA GLY A 404 -11.87 7.06 -7.45
C GLY A 404 -11.09 8.28 -7.94
N ASP A 405 -10.50 8.21 -9.13
CA ASP A 405 -9.67 9.28 -9.70
C ASP A 405 -10.50 10.54 -10.05
N ASP A 406 -11.78 10.40 -10.39
CA ASP A 406 -12.70 11.54 -10.58
C ASP A 406 -12.78 12.43 -9.32
N GLN A 407 -12.74 11.85 -8.11
CA GLN A 407 -12.75 12.63 -6.86
C GLN A 407 -11.45 13.43 -6.69
N ILE A 408 -10.32 12.91 -7.18
CA ILE A 408 -9.03 13.59 -7.16
C ILE A 408 -8.94 14.65 -8.26
N LEU A 409 -9.38 14.34 -9.49
CA LEU A 409 -9.35 15.26 -10.62
C LEU A 409 -10.29 16.46 -10.42
N ASN A 410 -11.43 16.26 -9.76
CA ASN A 410 -12.38 17.32 -9.47
C ASN A 410 -11.73 18.47 -8.69
N LEU A 411 -10.75 18.16 -7.82
CA LEU A 411 -9.94 19.14 -7.08
C LEU A 411 -9.26 20.15 -8.00
N TYR A 412 -8.87 19.70 -9.18
CA TYR A 412 -8.17 20.47 -10.19
C TYR A 412 -9.09 20.93 -11.32
N GLY A 413 -10.41 20.75 -11.19
CA GLY A 413 -11.40 21.18 -12.17
C GLY A 413 -11.54 20.25 -13.38
N PHE A 414 -11.15 18.98 -13.25
CA PHE A 414 -11.26 17.97 -14.29
C PHE A 414 -12.07 16.77 -13.82
N GLN A 415 -12.60 16.00 -14.78
CA GLN A 415 -13.27 14.74 -14.55
C GLN A 415 -13.15 13.88 -15.80
N HIS A 416 -13.16 12.56 -15.68
CA HIS A 416 -13.28 11.68 -16.84
C HIS A 416 -14.58 11.96 -17.62
N LYS A 417 -14.52 11.84 -18.96
CA LYS A 417 -15.69 12.00 -19.83
C LYS A 417 -16.77 10.96 -19.52
N SER A 418 -16.35 9.75 -19.16
CA SER A 418 -17.17 8.67 -18.59
C SER A 418 -16.26 7.72 -17.82
N LEU A 419 -16.83 6.83 -17.01
CA LEU A 419 -16.05 5.82 -16.27
C LEU A 419 -15.35 4.79 -17.18
N ASN A 420 -15.69 4.74 -18.47
CA ASN A 420 -15.14 3.78 -19.43
C ASN A 420 -13.98 4.35 -20.26
N THR A 421 -13.49 5.55 -19.96
CA THR A 421 -12.41 6.19 -20.71
C THR A 421 -11.44 6.94 -19.81
N THR A 422 -10.17 6.95 -20.18
CA THR A 422 -9.12 7.76 -19.55
C THR A 422 -9.14 9.21 -20.01
N ALA A 423 -9.94 9.55 -21.04
CA ALA A 423 -10.06 10.92 -21.50
C ALA A 423 -10.80 11.78 -20.47
N VAL A 424 -10.19 12.91 -20.11
CA VAL A 424 -10.77 13.88 -19.18
C VAL A 424 -11.43 15.05 -19.90
N ARG A 425 -12.33 15.73 -19.19
CA ARG A 425 -12.95 17.00 -19.57
C ARG A 425 -12.85 17.97 -18.39
N ARG A 426 -12.86 19.26 -18.71
CA ARG A 426 -12.95 20.32 -17.73
C ARG A 426 -14.37 20.39 -17.19
N VAL A 427 -14.53 20.54 -15.87
CA VAL A 427 -15.85 20.65 -15.21
C VAL A 427 -16.15 22.06 -14.68
N ARG A 428 -15.14 22.95 -14.65
CA ARG A 428 -15.30 24.38 -14.31
C ARG A 428 -14.33 25.26 -15.08
N ASN A 429 -14.74 26.50 -15.35
CA ASN A 429 -13.88 27.51 -15.99
C ASN A 429 -12.75 27.93 -15.05
N ASP A 430 -11.61 28.32 -15.62
CA ASP A 430 -10.54 28.94 -14.84
C ASP A 430 -11.03 30.30 -14.30
N THR A 431 -10.75 30.57 -13.04
CA THR A 431 -11.05 31.84 -12.38
C THR A 431 -9.76 32.65 -12.20
N GLY A 432 -9.87 33.98 -12.19
CA GLY A 432 -8.75 34.86 -11.81
C GLY A 432 -8.41 34.81 -10.31
N GLY A 433 -9.25 34.15 -9.51
CA GLY A 433 -9.10 33.93 -8.08
C GLY A 433 -9.25 32.44 -7.74
N PRO A 434 -8.19 31.63 -7.93
CA PRO A 434 -8.25 30.18 -7.71
C PRO A 434 -8.40 29.78 -6.24
N LEU A 435 -8.25 30.73 -5.31
CA LEU A 435 -8.42 30.53 -3.86
C LEU A 435 -9.81 30.92 -3.35
N ASP A 436 -10.65 31.51 -4.20
CA ASP A 436 -11.97 32.04 -3.81
C ASP A 436 -13.09 30.99 -3.92
N THR A 437 -12.76 29.74 -4.27
CA THR A 437 -13.74 28.66 -4.45
C THR A 437 -14.24 28.16 -3.09
N GLY A 438 -15.51 28.42 -2.76
CA GLY A 438 -16.16 28.03 -1.50
C GLY A 438 -16.61 26.57 -1.40
N ASP A 439 -15.96 25.64 -2.11
CA ASP A 439 -16.28 24.21 -2.02
C ASP A 439 -15.48 23.60 -0.84
N GLU A 440 -16.13 23.50 0.32
CA GLU A 440 -15.50 23.03 1.56
C GLU A 440 -14.97 21.58 1.45
N GLU A 441 -15.65 20.73 0.69
CA GLU A 441 -15.26 19.32 0.50
C GLU A 441 -13.99 19.24 -0.37
N LEU A 442 -13.95 20.05 -1.42
CA LEU A 442 -12.76 20.25 -2.25
C LEU A 442 -11.58 20.84 -1.47
N GLY A 443 -11.87 21.81 -0.59
CA GLY A 443 -10.90 22.41 0.31
C GLY A 443 -10.28 21.40 1.28
N ARG A 444 -11.05 20.44 1.80
CA ARG A 444 -10.54 19.36 2.67
C ARG A 444 -9.57 18.42 1.95
N LEU A 445 -9.80 18.11 0.68
CA LEU A 445 -8.91 17.25 -0.10
C LEU A 445 -7.62 17.96 -0.53
N LEU A 446 -7.70 19.25 -0.85
CA LEU A 446 -6.53 20.08 -1.20
C LEU A 446 -5.70 20.45 0.04
N HIS A 447 -6.38 20.75 1.14
CA HIS A 447 -5.80 21.22 2.39
C HIS A 447 -6.39 20.44 3.58
N PRO A 448 -6.01 19.15 3.74
CA PRO A 448 -6.54 18.35 4.82
C PRO A 448 -6.20 18.95 6.18
N THR A 449 -7.20 19.08 7.04
CA THR A 449 -7.09 19.71 8.37
C THR A 449 -6.04 19.04 9.25
N PHE A 450 -5.83 17.73 9.10
CA PHE A 450 -4.80 17.00 9.84
C PHE A 450 -3.36 17.29 9.39
N ARG A 451 -3.14 17.90 8.22
CA ARG A 451 -1.79 18.38 7.83
C ARG A 451 -1.43 19.68 8.56
N ALA A 452 -2.41 20.44 9.04
CA ALA A 452 -2.20 21.70 9.74
C ALA A 452 -1.80 21.52 11.22
N ALA A 453 -2.00 20.32 11.80
CA ALA A 453 -1.71 20.03 13.21
C ALA A 453 -0.20 19.89 13.54
N ASN A 454 0.68 20.08 12.55
CA ASN A 454 2.14 19.96 12.68
C ASN A 454 2.89 21.29 12.44
N LEU A 455 2.23 22.45 12.63
CA LEU A 455 2.89 23.76 12.68
C LEU A 455 2.85 24.38 14.08
#